data_AF-A0A7S2LIF9-F1
#
_entry.id   AF-A0A7S2LIF9-F1
#
_cell.length_a   1.000
_cell.length_b   1.000
_cell.length_c   1.000
_cell.angle_alpha   90.00
_cell.angle_beta   90.00
_cell.angle_gamma   90.00
#
_symmetry.space_group_name_H-M   'P 1'
#
loop_
_entity.id
_entity.type
_entity.pdbx_description
1 polymer ?
#
loop_
_entity_poly.entity_id
_entity_poly.type
_entity_poly.pdbx_seq_one_letter_code
_entity_poly.pdbx_strand_id
1 'polypeptide(L)'
;EGSDQHDSQEFAAYLLDCLHEDLNRVRGRKPLVTFPDLTAQVLREKGEERAAAECWNLYLQRDKSIIVDLFQGQLRSQITCSRCGCMSTKFDSFMYLSLPVVDHTGMPLGTLGECLREFAKEEQLRGDDRWHCPQCS
;
A
#
# COMPACT_ATOMS: atom_id res chain seq x y z
N GLU A 1 23.87 20.08 -18.47
CA GLU A 1 22.76 19.11 -18.58
C GLU A 1 22.10 19.02 -17.21
N GLY A 2 20.76 19.04 -17.12
CA GLY A 2 20.03 19.18 -15.85
C GLY A 2 19.04 20.36 -15.78
N SER A 3 18.64 20.91 -16.92
CA SER A 3 17.61 21.98 -17.02
C SER A 3 16.34 21.51 -17.73
N ASP A 4 16.18 20.20 -17.92
CA ASP A 4 15.01 19.62 -18.54
C ASP A 4 13.82 19.64 -17.57
N GLN A 5 12.60 19.54 -18.11
CA GLN A 5 11.40 19.44 -17.28
C GLN A 5 11.28 18.03 -16.69
N HIS A 6 10.88 17.96 -15.42
CA HIS A 6 10.72 16.71 -14.66
C HIS A 6 9.40 16.70 -13.89
N ASP A 7 8.93 15.51 -13.53
CA ASP A 7 7.75 15.35 -12.67
C ASP A 7 8.10 15.67 -11.21
N SER A 8 7.41 16.68 -10.65
CA SER A 8 7.59 17.08 -9.25
C SER A 8 7.21 15.98 -8.26
N GLN A 9 6.27 15.09 -8.62
CA GLN A 9 5.84 13.98 -7.77
C GLN A 9 6.95 12.94 -7.65
N GLU A 10 7.62 12.61 -8.75
CA GLU A 10 8.77 11.70 -8.77
C GLU A 10 9.91 12.25 -7.92
N PHE A 11 10.22 13.55 -8.08
CA PHE A 11 11.23 14.21 -7.27
C PHE A 11 10.89 14.19 -5.77
N ALA A 12 9.63 14.51 -5.41
CA ALA A 12 9.19 14.50 -4.02
C ALA A 12 9.28 13.11 -3.40
N ALA A 13 8.87 12.07 -4.14
CA ALA A 13 8.96 10.68 -3.71
C ALA A 13 10.42 10.28 -3.44
N TYR A 14 11.32 10.59 -4.38
CA TYR A 14 12.74 10.32 -4.24
C TYR A 14 13.36 11.04 -3.04
N LEU A 15 13.05 12.33 -2.87
CA LEU A 15 13.57 13.14 -1.77
C LEU A 15 13.12 12.59 -0.41
N LEU A 16 11.83 12.26 -0.27
CA LEU A 16 11.30 11.74 0.98
C LEU A 16 11.84 10.35 1.31
N ASP A 17 12.09 9.51 0.31
CA ASP A 17 12.75 8.21 0.49
C ASP A 17 14.20 8.38 0.96
N CYS A 18 14.96 9.28 0.33
CA CYS A 18 16.32 9.61 0.77
C CYS A 18 16.35 10.13 2.21
N LEU A 19 15.47 11.09 2.55
CA LEU A 19 15.35 11.59 3.91
C LEU A 19 14.92 10.51 4.89
N HIS A 20 14.03 9.60 4.47
CA HIS A 20 13.58 8.49 5.29
C HIS A 20 14.75 7.57 5.66
N GLU A 21 15.54 7.14 4.68
CA GLU A 21 16.66 6.22 4.88
C GLU A 21 17.80 6.86 5.70
N ASP A 22 18.18 8.11 5.41
CA ASP A 22 19.24 8.82 6.14
C ASP A 22 18.87 9.03 7.61
N LEU A 23 17.60 9.36 7.87
CA LEU A 23 17.06 9.58 9.21
C LEU A 23 16.45 8.33 9.84
N ASN A 24 16.61 7.15 9.22
CA ASN A 24 16.11 5.90 9.77
C ASN A 24 16.84 5.55 11.07
N ARG A 25 16.06 5.38 12.13
CA ARG A 25 16.51 5.03 13.48
C ARG A 25 16.93 3.56 13.58
N VAL A 26 16.46 2.71 12.66
CA VAL A 26 16.94 1.33 12.53
C VAL A 26 18.27 1.36 11.78
N ARG A 27 19.38 1.27 12.53
CA ARG A 27 20.74 1.34 11.98
C ARG A 27 21.29 -0.05 11.66
N GLY A 28 22.18 -0.12 10.66
CA GLY A 28 22.85 -1.35 10.26
C GLY A 28 22.00 -2.25 9.36
N ARG A 29 22.22 -3.56 9.42
CA ARG A 29 21.49 -4.52 8.58
C ARG A 29 20.02 -4.61 9.04
N LYS A 30 19.10 -4.14 8.21
CA LYS A 30 17.65 -4.26 8.48
C LYS A 30 17.27 -5.74 8.69
N PRO A 31 16.50 -6.09 9.74
CA PRO A 31 16.13 -7.47 10.04
C PRO A 31 15.25 -8.07 8.95
N LEU A 32 15.34 -9.39 8.73
CA LEU A 32 14.40 -10.09 7.86
C LEU A 32 13.06 -10.19 8.58
N VAL A 33 12.04 -9.54 8.01
CA VAL A 33 10.68 -9.53 8.54
C VAL A 33 9.77 -10.22 7.53
N THR A 34 8.97 -11.16 8.00
CA THR A 34 7.98 -11.87 7.18
C THR A 34 6.60 -11.39 7.58
N PHE A 35 5.84 -10.88 6.62
CA PHE A 35 4.45 -10.50 6.82
C PHE A 35 3.56 -11.74 6.70
N PRO A 36 2.61 -11.93 7.63
CA PRO A 36 1.68 -13.05 7.55
C PRO A 36 0.73 -12.88 6.34
N ASP A 37 0.34 -14.00 5.72
CA ASP A 37 -0.81 -14.02 4.81
C ASP A 37 -2.09 -13.99 5.64
N LEU A 38 -2.83 -12.88 5.57
CA LEU A 38 -4.04 -12.67 6.36
C LEU A 38 -5.24 -13.17 5.58
N THR A 39 -5.50 -14.47 5.69
CA THR A 39 -6.70 -15.09 5.14
C THR A 39 -7.95 -14.62 5.89
N ALA A 40 -9.13 -14.82 5.28
CA ALA A 40 -10.40 -14.50 5.91
C ALA A 40 -10.59 -15.21 7.27
N GLN A 41 -10.07 -16.42 7.45
CA GLN A 41 -10.14 -17.13 8.73
C GLN A 41 -9.27 -16.44 9.80
N VAL A 42 -8.02 -16.13 9.45
CA VAL A 42 -7.07 -15.48 10.36
C VAL A 42 -7.61 -14.12 10.82
N LEU A 43 -8.18 -13.33 9.90
CA LEU A 43 -8.79 -12.05 10.24
C LEU A 43 -10.00 -12.18 11.17
N ARG A 44 -10.85 -13.19 10.96
CA ARG A 44 -12.00 -13.44 11.87
C ARG A 44 -11.56 -13.82 13.27
N GLU A 45 -10.51 -14.62 13.41
CA GLU A 45 -10.01 -15.09 14.71
C GLU A 45 -9.23 -13.99 15.45
N LYS A 46 -8.39 -13.23 14.74
CA LYS A 46 -7.50 -12.21 15.33
C LYS A 46 -8.16 -10.84 15.51
N GLY A 47 -9.10 -10.50 14.61
CA GLY A 47 -9.62 -9.14 14.45
C GLY A 47 -8.74 -8.29 13.52
N GLU A 48 -9.39 -7.48 12.69
CA GLU A 48 -8.73 -6.72 11.63
C GLU A 48 -7.79 -5.63 12.17
N GLU A 49 -8.23 -4.83 13.13
CA GLU A 49 -7.43 -3.77 13.75
C GLU A 49 -6.15 -4.31 14.39
N ARG A 50 -6.27 -5.48 15.05
CA ARG A 50 -5.12 -6.15 15.67
C ARG A 50 -4.14 -6.65 14.62
N ALA A 51 -4.64 -7.24 13.53
CA ALA A 51 -3.80 -7.68 12.42
C ALA A 51 -3.08 -6.49 11.76
N ALA A 52 -3.78 -5.37 11.54
CA ALA A 52 -3.20 -4.13 11.01
C ALA A 52 -2.09 -3.58 11.91
N ALA A 53 -2.35 -3.48 13.22
CA ALA A 53 -1.38 -3.02 14.21
C ALA A 53 -0.14 -3.92 14.30
N GLU A 54 -0.31 -5.25 14.22
CA GLU A 54 0.82 -6.19 14.18
C GLU A 54 1.64 -6.02 12.89
N CYS A 55 1.00 -5.90 11.73
CA CYS A 55 1.70 -5.61 10.47
C CYS A 55 2.45 -4.27 10.52
N TRP A 56 1.86 -3.24 11.13
CA TRP A 56 2.53 -1.95 11.32
C TRP A 56 3.74 -2.08 12.25
N ASN A 57 3.60 -2.83 13.35
CA ASN A 57 4.72 -3.10 14.26
C ASN A 57 5.85 -3.87 13.58
N LEU A 58 5.54 -4.81 12.68
CA LEU A 58 6.51 -5.53 11.85
C LEU A 58 7.21 -4.58 10.88
N TYR A 59 6.47 -3.70 10.19
CA TYR A 59 7.01 -2.65 9.32
C TYR A 59 8.02 -1.76 10.08
N LEU A 60 7.60 -1.29 11.26
CA LEU A 60 8.41 -0.47 12.16
C LEU A 60 9.66 -1.18 12.71
N GLN A 61 9.85 -2.50 12.54
CA GLN A 61 11.13 -3.13 12.89
C GLN A 61 12.25 -2.76 11.92
N ARG A 62 11.90 -2.30 10.72
CA ARG A 62 12.83 -1.97 9.63
C ARG A 62 12.87 -0.48 9.34
N ASP A 63 11.72 0.18 9.46
CA ASP A 63 11.52 1.52 8.96
C ASP A 63 10.96 2.42 10.07
N LYS A 64 11.82 3.26 10.65
CA LYS A 64 11.48 4.19 11.73
C LYS A 64 12.21 5.51 11.52
N SER A 65 11.57 6.50 10.94
CA SER A 65 12.13 7.85 10.83
C SER A 65 11.05 8.90 11.06
N ILE A 66 11.45 10.16 11.14
CA ILE A 66 10.48 11.26 11.20
C ILE A 66 9.60 11.32 9.95
N ILE A 67 10.07 10.79 8.81
CA ILE A 67 9.26 10.68 7.59
C ILE A 67 8.14 9.66 7.79
N VAL A 68 8.41 8.53 8.45
CA VAL A 68 7.37 7.55 8.81
C VAL A 68 6.35 8.21 9.73
N ASP A 69 6.82 8.92 10.75
CA ASP A 69 5.97 9.53 11.78
C ASP A 69 5.00 10.59 11.21
N LEU A 70 5.41 11.31 10.15
CA LEU A 70 4.66 12.45 9.60
C LEU A 70 3.88 12.15 8.32
N PHE A 71 4.44 11.33 7.43
CA PHE A 71 3.92 11.18 6.07
C PHE A 71 3.36 9.79 5.79
N GLN A 72 3.78 8.77 6.55
CA GLN A 72 3.37 7.42 6.23
C GLN A 72 2.13 6.98 6.98
N GLY A 73 1.28 6.25 6.25
CA GLY A 73 0.12 5.55 6.78
C GLY A 73 0.10 4.11 6.33
N GLN A 74 -1.03 3.44 6.57
CA GLN A 74 -1.25 2.05 6.22
C GLN A 74 -2.54 1.91 5.42
N LEU A 75 -2.47 1.20 4.29
CA LEU A 75 -3.61 0.81 3.45
C LEU A 75 -3.96 -0.64 3.70
N ARG A 76 -5.25 -0.95 3.58
CA ARG A 76 -5.79 -2.32 3.61
C ARG A 76 -6.07 -2.76 2.17
N SER A 77 -5.23 -3.65 1.64
CA SER A 77 -5.38 -4.24 0.32
C SER A 77 -6.00 -5.62 0.45
N GLN A 78 -7.13 -5.88 -0.21
CA GLN A 78 -7.80 -7.18 -0.15
C GLN A 78 -8.06 -7.71 -1.55
N ILE A 79 -7.63 -8.94 -1.82
CA ILE A 79 -7.90 -9.63 -3.09
C ILE A 79 -8.79 -10.83 -2.81
N THR A 80 -9.83 -10.99 -3.64
CA THR A 80 -10.76 -12.13 -3.60
C THR A 80 -10.69 -12.88 -4.93
N CYS A 81 -10.47 -14.20 -4.88
CA CYS A 81 -10.49 -15.04 -6.07
C CYS A 81 -11.93 -15.24 -6.54
N SER A 82 -12.20 -14.90 -7.80
CA SER A 82 -13.52 -15.08 -8.43
C SER A 82 -13.92 -16.54 -8.68
N ARG A 83 -12.97 -17.50 -8.61
CA ARG A 83 -13.24 -18.93 -8.81
C ARG A 83 -13.66 -19.65 -7.53
N CYS A 84 -12.90 -19.49 -6.45
CA CYS A 84 -13.12 -20.22 -5.20
C CYS A 84 -13.53 -19.34 -4.01
N GLY A 85 -13.54 -18.01 -4.18
CA GLY A 85 -13.82 -17.07 -3.09
C GLY A 85 -12.71 -16.94 -2.04
N CYS A 86 -11.53 -17.55 -2.27
CA CYS A 86 -10.36 -17.39 -1.38
C CYS A 86 -10.04 -15.90 -1.25
N MET A 87 -9.81 -15.40 -0.03
CA MET A 87 -9.45 -14.01 0.23
C MET A 87 -8.07 -13.94 0.86
N SER A 88 -7.26 -12.97 0.44
CA SER A 88 -5.98 -12.61 1.05
C SER A 88 -5.97 -11.10 1.28
N THR A 89 -5.66 -10.69 2.51
CA THR A 89 -5.55 -9.30 2.91
C THR A 89 -4.11 -8.97 3.25
N LYS A 90 -3.68 -7.77 2.89
CA LYS A 90 -2.40 -7.18 3.27
C LYS A 90 -2.62 -5.78 3.83
N PHE A 91 -1.68 -5.37 4.68
CA PHE A 91 -1.63 -4.04 5.25
C PHE A 91 -0.32 -3.37 4.83
N ASP A 92 -0.39 -2.54 3.81
CA ASP A 92 0.77 -1.98 3.12
C ASP A 92 1.02 -0.53 3.58
N SER A 93 2.28 -0.18 3.84
CA SER A 93 2.66 1.21 4.15
C SER A 93 2.60 2.07 2.88
N PHE A 94 2.12 3.31 3.00
CA PHE A 94 2.18 4.30 1.93
C PHE A 94 2.72 5.63 2.45
N MET A 95 3.27 6.47 1.57
CA MET A 95 3.78 7.81 1.91
C MET A 95 2.94 8.94 1.29
N TYR A 96 2.30 8.67 0.16
CA TYR A 96 1.39 9.58 -0.53
C TYR A 96 0.36 8.75 -1.29
N LEU A 97 -0.74 9.38 -1.68
CA LEU A 97 -1.79 8.76 -2.50
C LEU A 97 -1.82 9.41 -3.88
N SER A 98 -1.65 8.60 -4.92
CA SER A 98 -1.88 9.03 -6.31
C SER A 98 -3.33 8.76 -6.66
N LEU A 99 -4.14 9.83 -6.71
CA LEU A 99 -5.57 9.71 -6.92
C LEU A 99 -5.96 9.88 -8.40
N PRO A 100 -6.90 9.08 -8.92
CA PRO A 100 -7.45 9.29 -10.24
C PRO A 100 -8.30 10.57 -10.27
N VAL A 101 -8.22 11.31 -11.37
CA VAL A 101 -9.04 12.52 -11.63
C VAL A 101 -10.17 12.26 -12.64
N VAL A 102 -10.24 11.03 -13.16
CA VAL A 102 -11.30 10.52 -14.03
C VAL A 102 -11.77 9.17 -13.50
N ASP A 103 -13.02 8.82 -13.75
CA ASP A 103 -13.50 7.46 -13.46
C ASP A 103 -13.06 6.45 -14.53
N HIS A 104 -13.37 5.17 -14.30
CA HIS A 104 -13.16 4.09 -15.27
C HIS A 104 -13.80 4.28 -16.67
N THR A 105 -14.73 5.23 -16.85
CA THR A 105 -15.33 5.59 -18.15
C THR A 105 -14.64 6.78 -18.80
N GLY A 106 -13.66 7.40 -18.12
CA GLY A 106 -12.95 8.60 -18.56
C GLY A 106 -13.67 9.91 -18.20
N MET A 107 -14.73 9.86 -17.39
CA MET A 107 -15.46 11.06 -16.99
C MET A 107 -14.74 11.78 -15.84
N PRO A 108 -14.59 13.12 -15.89
CA PRO A 108 -13.91 13.86 -14.83
C PRO A 108 -14.61 13.75 -13.47
N LEU A 109 -13.80 13.60 -12.42
CA LEU A 109 -14.25 13.66 -11.03
C LEU A 109 -14.17 15.12 -10.55
N GLY A 110 -15.27 15.64 -10.01
CA GLY A 110 -15.43 17.04 -9.63
C GLY A 110 -14.97 17.38 -8.21
N THR A 111 -14.75 16.38 -7.35
CA THR A 111 -14.32 16.60 -5.96
C THR A 111 -13.22 15.65 -5.50
N LEU A 112 -12.41 16.09 -4.52
CA LEU A 112 -11.42 15.21 -3.88
C LEU A 112 -12.06 13.96 -3.27
N GLY A 113 -13.27 14.09 -2.71
CA GLY A 113 -14.02 12.96 -2.18
C GLY A 113 -14.49 11.96 -3.26
N GLU A 114 -14.63 12.38 -4.51
CA GLU A 114 -14.85 11.47 -5.63
C GLU A 114 -13.56 10.76 -6.04
N CYS A 115 -12.45 11.48 -6.14
CA CYS A 115 -11.13 10.91 -6.41
C CYS A 115 -10.73 9.84 -5.37
N LEU A 116 -10.97 10.10 -4.09
CA LEU A 116 -10.71 9.14 -3.00
C LEU A 116 -11.62 7.92 -3.08
N ARG A 117 -12.89 8.10 -3.46
CA ARG A 117 -13.84 6.98 -3.64
C ARG A 117 -13.46 6.12 -4.83
N GLU A 118 -13.06 6.73 -5.94
CA GLU A 118 -12.61 5.98 -7.11
C GLU A 118 -11.30 5.25 -6.82
N PHE A 119 -10.35 5.87 -6.10
CA PHE A 119 -9.12 5.21 -5.64
C PHE A 119 -9.38 3.96 -4.78
N ALA A 120 -10.39 4.00 -3.90
CA ALA A 120 -10.72 2.91 -2.97
C ALA A 120 -11.73 1.91 -3.54
N LYS A 121 -12.12 2.06 -4.81
CA LYS A 121 -13.13 1.22 -5.46
C LYS A 121 -12.58 -0.17 -5.74
N GLU A 122 -13.46 -1.17 -5.68
CA GLU A 122 -13.11 -2.53 -6.06
C GLU A 122 -12.86 -2.62 -7.57
N GLU A 123 -11.73 -3.22 -7.93
CA GLU A 123 -11.33 -3.44 -9.32
C GLU A 123 -11.15 -4.93 -9.62
N GLN A 124 -11.46 -5.31 -10.85
CA GLN A 124 -11.26 -6.68 -11.30
C GLN A 124 -9.91 -6.82 -11.99
N LEU A 125 -9.01 -7.55 -11.34
CA LEU A 125 -7.70 -7.91 -11.90
C LEU A 125 -7.87 -8.87 -13.09
N ARG A 126 -7.40 -8.47 -14.27
CA ARG A 126 -7.55 -9.20 -15.55
C ARG A 126 -6.20 -9.28 -16.28
N GLY A 127 -6.11 -10.18 -17.26
CA GLY A 127 -4.94 -10.28 -18.13
C GLY A 127 -3.66 -10.64 -17.36
N ASP A 128 -2.67 -9.76 -17.46
CA ASP A 128 -1.35 -9.92 -16.84
C ASP A 128 -1.35 -9.57 -15.34
N ASP A 129 -2.37 -8.85 -14.86
CA ASP A 129 -2.51 -8.45 -13.45
C ASP A 129 -3.21 -9.52 -12.59
N ARG A 130 -3.51 -10.69 -13.16
CA ARG A 130 -4.26 -11.74 -12.45
C ARG A 130 -3.51 -12.25 -11.22
N TRP A 131 -4.20 -12.24 -10.09
CA TRP A 131 -3.70 -12.86 -8.86
C TRP A 131 -3.61 -14.39 -8.96
N HIS A 132 -2.48 -14.94 -8.54
CA HIS A 132 -2.28 -16.38 -8.35
C HIS A 132 -2.90 -16.85 -7.02
N CYS A 133 -4.17 -17.29 -7.02
CA CYS A 133 -4.82 -17.80 -5.80
C CYS A 133 -4.19 -19.14 -5.37
N PRO A 134 -3.69 -19.25 -4.12
CA PRO A 134 -3.03 -20.46 -3.62
C PRO A 134 -3.95 -21.68 -3.48
N GLN A 135 -5.27 -21.51 -3.62
CA GLN A 135 -6.27 -22.59 -3.58
C GLN A 135 -6.69 -23.09 -4.97
N CYS A 136 -6.40 -22.33 -6.03
CA CYS A 136 -6.81 -22.67 -7.41
C CYS A 136 -5.63 -22.94 -8.34
N SER A 137 -4.43 -22.51 -7.95
CA SER A 137 -3.17 -22.84 -8.60
C SER A 137 -2.88 -24.33 -8.51
#